data_AF-A0A925X7B7-F1
#
_entry.id   AF-A0A925X7B7-F1
#
_cell.length_a   1.000
_cell.length_b   1.000
_cell.length_c   1.000
_cell.angle_alpha   90.00
_cell.angle_beta   90.00
_cell.angle_gamma   90.00
#
_symmetry.space_group_name_H-M   'P 1'
#
loop_
_entity.id
_entity.type
_entity.pdbx_description
1 polymer ?
#
loop_
_entity_poly.entity_id
_entity_poly.type
_entity_poly.pdbx_seq_one_letter_code
_entity_poly.pdbx_strand_id
1 'polypeptide(L)' 'MINERLQLSFHHNLRQLGINEMEQIELVWYLEHEFEVTFSDEEVENIHSIGDITNCLTNKLHKIYSLAA' A
#
# COMPACT_ATOMS: atom_id res chain seq x y z
N MET A 1 -28.57 7.07 8.71
CA MET A 1 -28.98 7.18 7.30
C MET A 1 -27.74 6.95 6.45
N ILE A 2 -27.87 6.09 5.43
CA ILE A 2 -26.87 5.53 4.50
C ILE A 2 -25.76 4.70 5.16
N ASN A 3 -26.00 3.39 5.21
CA ASN A 3 -25.01 2.34 5.44
C ASN A 3 -24.64 1.79 4.05
N GLU A 4 -23.79 2.52 3.33
CA GLU A 4 -23.22 2.04 2.07
C GLU A 4 -21.86 1.45 2.41
N ARG A 5 -21.71 0.13 2.23
CA ARG A 5 -20.42 -0.54 2.33
C ARG A 5 -19.49 0.16 1.35
N LEU A 6 -18.51 0.92 1.86
CA LEU A 6 -17.42 1.45 1.06
C LEU A 6 -16.77 0.25 0.36
N GLN A 7 -17.05 0.08 -0.93
CA GLN A 7 -16.40 -0.95 -1.72
C GLN A 7 -15.01 -0.42 -2.04
N LEU A 8 -14.03 -0.85 -1.26
CA LEU A 8 -12.63 -0.58 -1.56
C LEU A 8 -12.31 -1.07 -2.98
N SER A 9 -11.54 -0.27 -3.70
CA SER A 9 -11.12 -0.56 -5.07
C SER A 9 -9.71 -0.04 -5.27
N PHE A 10 -8.98 -0.61 -6.24
CA PHE A 10 -7.60 -0.21 -6.54
C PHE A 10 -7.47 1.26 -6.94
N HIS A 11 -8.54 1.90 -7.41
CA HIS A 11 -8.52 3.29 -7.86
C HIS A 11 -8.79 4.29 -6.73
N HIS A 12 -9.16 3.83 -5.53
CA HIS A 12 -9.38 4.74 -4.42
C HIS A 12 -8.06 5.39 -4.01
N ASN A 13 -8.04 6.72 -4.08
CA ASN A 13 -6.96 7.50 -3.52
C ASN A 13 -7.01 7.43 -1.99
N LEU A 14 -5.85 7.33 -1.33
CA LEU A 14 -5.77 7.22 0.14
C LEU A 14 -6.46 8.38 0.85
N ARG A 15 -6.34 9.61 0.32
CA ARG A 15 -7.01 10.79 0.89
C ARG A 15 -8.53 10.71 0.78
N GLN A 16 -9.07 10.06 -0.26
CA GLN A 16 -10.51 9.83 -0.40
C GLN A 16 -11.02 8.81 0.63
N LEU A 17 -10.14 7.94 1.11
CA LEU A 17 -10.41 7.00 2.20
C LEU A 17 -10.22 7.64 3.59
N GLY A 18 -9.88 8.93 3.65
CA GLY A 18 -9.60 9.65 4.90
C GLY A 18 -8.21 9.37 5.48
N ILE A 19 -7.33 8.68 4.74
CA ILE A 19 -5.97 8.38 5.17
C ILE A 19 -5.09 9.62 4.95
N ASN A 20 -4.51 10.13 6.02
CA ASN A 20 -3.56 11.23 6.00
C ASN A 20 -2.10 10.75 5.85
N GLU A 21 -1.15 11.68 5.75
CA GLU A 21 0.26 11.37 5.49
C GLU A 21 0.91 10.53 6.61
N MET A 22 0.56 10.78 7.88
CA MET A 22 1.06 9.98 9.01
C MET A 22 0.46 8.57 8.98
N GLU A 23 -0.84 8.45 8.70
CA GLU A 23 -1.51 7.15 8.57
C GLU A 23 -1.00 6.36 7.36
N GLN A 24 -0.60 7.03 6.29
CA GLN A 24 0.07 6.41 5.15
C GLN A 24 1.44 5.84 5.54
N ILE A 25 2.24 6.59 6.30
CA ILE A 25 3.54 6.11 6.81
C ILE A 25 3.33 4.89 7.72
N GLU A 26 2.37 4.96 8.66
CA GLU A 26 2.03 3.83 9.53
C GLU A 26 1.60 2.60 8.72
N LEU A 27 0.74 2.78 7.71
CA LEU A 27 0.31 1.70 6.82
C LEU A 27 1.50 1.03 6.11
N VAL A 28 2.44 1.82 5.57
CA VAL A 28 3.64 1.26 4.94
C VAL A 28 4.47 0.48 5.95
N TRP A 29 4.67 1.01 7.16
CA TRP A 29 5.38 0.31 8.22
C TRP A 29 4.74 -1.03 8.59
N TYR A 30 3.41 -1.09 8.66
CA TYR A 30 2.71 -2.37 8.87
C TYR A 30 2.96 -3.36 7.73
N LEU A 31 2.96 -2.90 6.47
CA LEU A 31 3.21 -3.76 5.31
C LEU A 31 4.66 -4.26 5.25
N GLU A 32 5.63 -3.41 5.57
CA GLU A 32 7.04 -3.80 5.69
C GLU A 32 7.22 -4.93 6.68
N HIS A 33 6.63 -4.79 7.87
CA HIS A 33 6.72 -5.78 8.93
C HIS A 33 5.98 -7.08 8.59
N GLU A 34 4.75 -6.99 8.06
CA GLU A 34 3.92 -8.17 7.76
C GLU A 34 4.50 -9.02 6.61
N PHE A 35 5.04 -8.37 5.58
CA PHE A 35 5.53 -9.06 4.38
C PHE A 35 7.05 -9.20 4.32
N GLU A 36 7.77 -8.76 5.37
CA GLU A 36 9.22 -8.77 5.45
C GLU A 36 9.89 -8.05 4.24
N VAL A 37 9.31 -6.91 3.84
CA VAL A 37 9.81 -6.07 2.74
C VAL A 37 10.25 -4.69 3.27
N THR A 38 10.96 -3.93 2.44
CA THR A 38 11.33 -2.53 2.74
C THR A 38 10.94 -1.63 1.59
N PHE A 39 10.30 -0.51 1.87
CA PHE A 39 9.96 0.58 0.96
C PHE A 39 10.98 1.72 1.13
N SER A 40 11.44 2.28 0.02
CA SER A 40 12.22 3.53 0.05
C SER A 40 11.30 4.72 0.26
N ASP A 41 11.85 5.83 0.76
CA ASP A 41 11.12 7.09 0.90
C ASP A 41 10.46 7.52 -0.43
N GLU A 42 11.16 7.36 -1.56
CA GLU A 42 10.63 7.63 -2.90
C GLU A 42 9.43 6.73 -3.24
N GLU A 43 9.47 5.44 -2.89
CA GLU A 43 8.33 4.54 -3.10
C GLU A 43 7.14 4.97 -2.24
N VAL A 44 7.38 5.38 -1.00
CA VAL A 44 6.32 5.86 -0.08
C VAL A 44 5.69 7.15 -0.59
N GLU A 45 6.48 8.11 -1.05
CA GLU A 45 6.00 9.38 -1.61
C GLU A 45 5.13 9.17 -2.86
N ASN A 46 5.41 8.14 -3.65
CA ASN A 46 4.68 7.80 -4.87
C ASN A 46 3.43 6.94 -4.64
N ILE A 47 3.15 6.51 -3.40
CA ILE A 47 1.92 5.80 -3.06
C ILE A 47 0.78 6.82 -2.93
N HIS A 48 -0.23 6.70 -3.78
CA HIS A 48 -1.40 7.59 -3.75
C HIS A 48 -2.73 6.83 -3.68
N SER A 49 -2.74 5.55 -4.03
CA SER A 49 -3.92 4.70 -4.10
C SER A 49 -3.66 3.30 -3.56
N ILE A 50 -4.75 2.54 -3.32
CA ILE A 50 -4.67 1.11 -2.98
C ILE A 50 -3.97 0.32 -4.11
N GLY A 51 -4.18 0.71 -5.36
CA GLY A 51 -3.50 0.15 -6.52
C GLY A 51 -1.98 0.30 -6.43
N ASP A 52 -1.49 1.48 -6.06
CA ASP A 52 -0.05 1.74 -5.97
C ASP A 52 0.62 0.87 -4.90
N ILE A 53 -0.02 0.75 -3.73
CA ILE A 53 0.44 -0.13 -2.64
C ILE A 53 0.56 -1.57 -3.14
N THR A 54 -0.52 -2.09 -3.73
CA THR A 54 -0.58 -3.50 -4.15
C THR A 54 0.40 -3.80 -5.29
N ASN A 55 0.59 -2.87 -6.22
CA ASN A 55 1.58 -2.99 -7.28
C ASN A 55 3.01 -2.98 -6.72
N CYS A 56 3.32 -2.04 -5.83
CA CYS A 56 4.64 -1.95 -5.21
C CYS A 56 4.98 -3.21 -4.43
N LEU A 57 4.05 -3.68 -3.57
CA LEU A 57 4.20 -4.89 -2.78
C LEU A 57 4.37 -6.14 -3.67
N THR A 58 3.54 -6.28 -4.71
CA THR A 58 3.63 -7.42 -5.64
C THR A 58 4.99 -7.44 -6.34
N ASN A 59 5.50 -6.30 -6.76
CA ASN A 59 6.82 -6.20 -7.39
C ASN A 59 7.94 -6.59 -6.41
N LYS A 60 7.84 -6.22 -5.14
CA LYS A 60 8.81 -6.62 -4.10
C LYS A 60 8.77 -8.13 -3.84
N LEU A 61 7.58 -8.69 -3.63
CA LEU A 61 7.40 -10.12 -3.39
C LEU A 61 7.84 -10.95 -4.60
N HIS A 62 7.51 -10.53 -5.82
CA HIS A 62 7.97 -11.21 -7.03
C HIS A 62 9.50 -11.25 -7.09
N LYS A 63 10.18 -10.13 -6.82
CA LYS A 63 11.66 -10.10 -6.77
C LYS A 63 12.21 -11.11 -5.76
N ILE A 64 11.65 -11.14 -4.55
CA ILE A 64 12.09 -12.07 -3.49
C ILE A 64 11.92 -13.53 -3.92
N TYR A 65 10.72 -13.93 -4.35
CA TYR A 65 10.45 -15.31 -4.71
C TYR A 65 11.11 -15.74 -6.03
N SER A 66 11.35 -14.81 -6.96
CA SER A 66 12.12 -15.09 -8.18
C SER A 66 13.63 -15.28 -7.93
N LEU A 67 14.15 -14.74 -6.83
CA LEU A 67 15.55 -14.91 -6.40
C LEU A 67 15.75 -16.14 -5.51
N ALA A 68 14.67 -16.68 -4.94
CA ALA A 68 14.68 -17.86 -4.07
C ALA A 68 14.45 -19.19 -4.83
N ALA A 69 14.17 -19.14 -6.14
CA ALA A 69 13.96 -20.29 -7.02
C ALA A 69 15.23 -20.63 -7.83
#